data_AF-A0A7V0W075-F1
#
_entry.id   AF-A0A7V0W075-F1
#
_cell.length_a   1.000
_cell.length_b   1.000
_cell.length_c   1.000
_cell.angle_alpha   90.00
_cell.angle_beta   90.00
_cell.angle_gamma   90.00
#
_symmetry.space_group_name_H-M   'P 1'
#
loop_
_entity.id
_entity.type
_entity.pdbx_description
1 polymer ?
#
loop_
_entity_poly.entity_id
_entity_poly.type
_entity_poly.pdbx_seq_one_letter_code
_entity_poly.pdbx_strand_id
1 'polypeptide(L)' 'MVPNELSQNKIKEIVDRIVGIAHPNRIILFGSYARGEMRPNSDVDLLVIKGGKYNYYRLLGD' A
#
# COMPACT_ATOMS: atom_id res chain seq x y z
N MET A 1 -6.72 -22.55 10.38
CA MET A 1 -5.91 -21.38 10.00
C MET A 1 -6.00 -21.26 8.49
N VAL A 2 -6.82 -20.34 7.97
CA VAL A 2 -6.88 -20.09 6.52
C VAL A 2 -5.59 -19.36 6.15
N PRO A 3 -4.85 -19.79 5.11
CA PRO A 3 -3.74 -18.99 4.59
C PRO A 3 -4.28 -17.60 4.26
N ASN A 4 -3.61 -16.56 4.74
CA ASN A 4 -3.94 -15.18 4.41
C ASN A 4 -3.52 -14.92 2.96
N GLU A 5 -4.24 -15.53 2.02
CA GLU A 5 -4.01 -15.34 0.60
C GLU A 5 -4.52 -13.94 0.26
N LEU A 6 -3.58 -13.03 0.06
CA LEU A 6 -3.88 -11.66 -0.27
C LEU A 6 -4.50 -11.59 -1.67
N SER A 7 -5.81 -11.40 -1.74
CA SER A 7 -6.52 -11.29 -3.01
C SER A 7 -6.28 -9.94 -3.68
N GLN A 8 -6.44 -9.90 -5.00
CA GLN A 8 -6.45 -8.64 -5.77
C GLN A 8 -7.47 -7.64 -5.24
N ASN A 9 -8.62 -8.11 -4.72
CA ASN A 9 -9.63 -7.27 -4.09
C ASN A 9 -9.10 -6.60 -2.82
N LYS A 10 -8.27 -7.29 -2.03
CA LYS A 10 -7.66 -6.73 -0.81
C LYS A 10 -6.61 -5.67 -1.15
N ILE A 11 -5.79 -5.91 -2.18
CA ILE A 11 -4.86 -4.90 -2.70
C ILE A 11 -5.62 -3.67 -3.17
N LYS A 12 -6.71 -3.86 -3.93
CA LYS A 12 -7.54 -2.75 -4.40
C LYS A 12 -8.11 -1.95 -3.23
N GLU A 13 -8.63 -2.61 -2.19
CA GLU A 13 -9.15 -1.96 -0.98
C GLU A 13 -8.08 -1.09 -0.29
N ILE A 14 -6.84 -1.60 -0.18
CA ILE A 14 -5.71 -0.85 0.39
C ILE A 14 -5.39 0.39 -0.47
N VAL A 15 -5.30 0.21 -1.79
CA VAL A 15 -5.04 1.30 -2.73
C VAL A 15 -6.12 2.37 -2.66
N ASP A 16 -7.41 1.98 -2.68
CA ASP A 16 -8.54 2.90 -2.63
C ASP A 16 -8.50 3.75 -1.33
N ARG A 17 -8.16 3.14 -0.19
CA ARG A 17 -8.01 3.85 1.10
C ARG A 17 -6.86 4.85 1.07
N ILE A 18 -5.69 4.46 0.55
CA ILE A 18 -4.53 5.35 0.44
C ILE A 18 -4.88 6.54 -0.46
N VAL A 19 -5.51 6.28 -1.61
CA VAL A 19 -5.93 7.34 -2.55
C VAL A 19 -6.90 8.30 -1.88
N GLY A 20 -7.90 7.78 -1.15
CA GLY A 20 -8.93 8.60 -0.51
C GLY A 20 -8.45 9.53 0.61
N ILE A 21 -7.33 9.22 1.27
CA ILE A 21 -6.79 10.05 2.36
C ILE A 21 -5.54 10.84 1.95
N ALA A 22 -4.68 10.25 1.11
CA ALA A 22 -3.34 10.75 0.88
C ALA A 22 -3.18 11.39 -0.49
N HIS A 23 -4.11 11.21 -1.42
CA HIS A 23 -4.07 11.80 -2.78
C HIS A 23 -2.65 11.73 -3.39
N PRO A 24 -2.06 10.52 -3.54
CA PRO A 24 -0.68 10.37 -3.98
C PRO A 24 -0.55 10.61 -5.48
N ASN A 25 0.67 10.94 -5.94
CA ASN A 25 0.98 10.98 -7.36
C ASN A 25 1.17 9.58 -7.93
N ARG A 26 1.73 8.65 -7.15
CA ARG A 26 1.98 7.26 -7.54
C ARG A 26 1.95 6.33 -6.32
N ILE A 27 1.51 5.10 -6.54
CA ILE A 27 1.62 3.98 -5.61
C ILE A 27 2.33 2.85 -6.36
N ILE A 28 3.39 2.30 -5.79
CA ILE A 28 4.18 1.22 -6.39
C ILE A 28 4.15 0.02 -5.44
N LEU A 29 3.71 -1.12 -5.96
CA LEU A 29 3.77 -2.40 -5.27
C LEU A 29 5.12 -3.05 -5.54
N PHE A 30 5.83 -3.43 -4.49
CA PHE A 30 7.13 -4.09 -4.58
C PHE A 30 7.21 -5.25 -3.58
N GLY A 31 8.42 -5.79 -3.38
CA GLY A 31 8.64 -6.85 -2.41
C GLY A 31 8.18 -8.23 -2.89
N SER A 32 8.03 -9.14 -1.93
CA SER A 32 7.81 -10.57 -2.21
C SER A 32 6.51 -10.85 -2.96
N TYR A 33 5.44 -10.08 -2.67
CA TYR A 33 4.17 -10.19 -3.37
C TYR A 33 4.29 -9.82 -4.85
N ALA A 34 4.96 -8.72 -5.17
CA ALA A 34 5.17 -8.29 -6.55
C ALA A 34 6.00 -9.30 -7.38
N ARG A 35 6.86 -10.09 -6.71
CA ARG A 35 7.69 -11.11 -7.35
C ARG A 35 7.04 -12.50 -7.44
N GLY A 36 5.83 -12.67 -6.90
CA GLY A 36 5.18 -13.99 -6.83
C GLY A 36 5.80 -14.94 -5.79
N GLU A 37 6.61 -14.43 -4.86
CA GLU A 37 7.29 -15.19 -3.80
C GLU A 37 6.53 -15.10 -2.46
N MET A 38 5.24 -14.76 -2.50
CA MET A 38 4.45 -14.52 -1.30
C MET A 38 4.29 -15.81 -0.48
N ARG A 39 4.57 -15.72 0.82
CA ARG A 39 4.31 -16.77 1.81
C ARG A 39 3.01 -16.46 2.56
N PRO A 40 2.39 -17.43 3.25
CA PRO A 40 1.11 -17.21 3.97
C PRO A 40 1.12 -16.08 5.01
N ASN A 41 2.29 -15.66 5.48
CA ASN A 41 2.48 -14.56 6.45
C ASN A 41 3.27 -13.39 5.85
N SER A 42 3.37 -13.28 4.53
CA SER A 42 4.09 -12.19 3.88
C SER A 42 3.31 -10.88 4.01
N ASP A 43 4.03 -9.82 4.37
CA ASP A 43 3.53 -8.45 4.33
C ASP A 43 3.44 -7.93 2.89
N VAL A 44 2.75 -6.81 2.72
CA VAL A 44 2.57 -6.09 1.45
C VAL A 44 3.38 -4.82 1.47
N ASP A 45 4.35 -4.72 0.58
CA ASP A 45 5.23 -3.55 0.49
C ASP A 45 4.71 -2.54 -0.54
N LEU A 46 4.35 -1.35 -0.08
CA LEU A 46 3.85 -0.25 -0.92
C LEU A 46 4.71 1.00 -0.76
N LEU A 47 5.16 1.57 -1.89
CA LEU A 47 5.81 2.88 -1.93
C LEU A 47 4.79 3.91 -2.42
N VAL A 48 4.43 4.86 -1.55
CA VAL A 48 3.47 5.91 -1.84
C VAL A 48 4.23 7.22 -2.07
N ILE A 49 4.17 7.74 -3.30
CA ILE A 49 4.85 8.95 -3.72
C ILE A 49 3.83 10.09 -3.76
N LYS A 50 4.08 11.13 -2.96
CA LYS A 50 3.27 12.35 -2.88
C LYS A 50 4.19 13.57 -2.93
N GLY A 51 3.94 14.51 -3.85
CA GLY A 51 4.71 15.72 -4.05
C GLY A 51 3.97 16.94 -3.51
N GLY A 52 4.66 17.86 -2.84
CA GLY A 52 4.10 19.03 -2.15
C GLY A 52 4.89 19.37 -0.88
N LYS A 53 4.45 20.37 -0.11
CA LYS A 53 5.03 20.71 1.20
C LYS A 53 4.29 19.95 2.29
N TYR A 54 4.98 19.07 2.98
CA TYR A 54 4.42 18.24 4.04
C TYR A 54 5.23 18.40 5.31
N ASN A 55 4.56 18.33 6.45
CA ASN A 55 5.25 18.04 7.69
C ASN A 55 5.50 16.53 7.71
N TYR A 56 6.77 16.10 7.69
CA TYR A 56 7.14 14.68 7.73
C TYR A 56 6.57 13.94 8.95
N TYR A 57 6.28 14.65 10.04
CA TYR A 57 5.66 14.08 11.24
C TYR A 57 4.12 14.09 11.21
N ARG A 58 3.50 14.75 10.22
CA ARG A 58 2.05 14.89 10.08
C ARG A 58 1.65 14.77 8.61
N LEU A 59 1.61 13.53 8.14
CA LEU A 59 1.34 13.18 6.74
C LEU A 59 -0.15 13.23 6.36
N LEU A 60 -1.03 13.20 7.35
CA LEU A 60 -2.47 13.42 7.19
C LEU A 60 -2.74 14.87 7.61
N GLY A 61 -3.05 15.73 6.65
CA GLY A 61 -3.52 17.08 6.91
C GLY A 61 -4.89 17.06 7.62
N ASP A 62 -5.27 18.20 8.21
CA ASP A 62 -6.60 18.41 8.79
C ASP A 62 -7.72 18.19 7.76
#